data_AF-A0A6C0HA22-F1
#
_entry.id   AF-A0A6C0HA22-F1
#
_cell.length_a   1.000
_cell.length_b   1.000
_cell.length_c   1.000
_cell.angle_alpha   90.00
_cell.angle_beta   90.00
_cell.angle_gamma   90.00
#
_symmetry.space_group_name_H-M   'P 1'
#
loop_
_entity.id
_entity.type
_entity.pdbx_description
1 polymer ?
#
loop_
_entity_poly.entity_id
_entity_poly.type
_entity_poly.pdbx_seq_one_letter_code
_entity_poly.pdbx_strand_id
1 'polypeptide(L)'
;MTENNNYYIIFIKIIAIIYSTIIFSYASLLMVFYSDKYLFKYFNDETDENINNKSTLMHFTEFTIMISIIGILAYFGRNILCKVPFPFDNQCGFNYMQLKEVSSGGMILYILFSFSVILNKKINVLRKRLEMAI
;
A
#
# COMPACT_ATOMS: atom_id res chain seq x y z
N MET A 1 8.21 -3.75 -39.32
CA MET A 1 7.29 -3.50 -38.18
C MET A 1 6.62 -2.17 -38.43
N THR A 2 5.33 -2.20 -38.81
CA THR A 2 4.57 -1.04 -39.28
C THR A 2 4.13 -0.14 -38.13
N GLU A 3 4.00 1.17 -38.35
CA GLU A 3 3.56 2.16 -37.34
C GLU A 3 2.26 1.76 -36.62
N ASN A 4 1.33 1.10 -37.33
CA ASN A 4 0.08 0.58 -36.75
C ASN A 4 0.30 -0.39 -35.57
N ASN A 5 1.39 -1.17 -35.58
CA ASN A 5 1.71 -2.09 -34.49
C ASN A 5 2.11 -1.33 -33.22
N ASN A 6 2.67 -0.12 -33.36
CA ASN A 6 3.13 0.69 -32.23
C ASN A 6 1.95 1.30 -31.47
N TYR A 7 0.95 1.83 -32.18
CA TYR A 7 -0.29 2.34 -31.58
C TYR A 7 -1.05 1.25 -30.83
N TYR A 8 -1.10 0.03 -31.39
CA TYR A 8 -1.76 -1.11 -30.75
C TYR A 8 -1.08 -1.54 -29.45
N ILE A 9 0.25 -1.58 -29.40
CA ILE A 9 1.01 -1.90 -28.17
C ILE A 9 0.77 -0.84 -27.08
N ILE A 10 0.75 0.45 -27.45
CA ILE A 10 0.46 1.53 -26.52
C ILE A 10 -0.96 1.38 -25.95
N PHE A 11 -1.93 1.06 -26.80
CA PHE A 11 -3.32 0.82 -26.38
C PHE A 11 -3.43 -0.33 -25.38
N ILE A 12 -2.81 -1.49 -25.66
CA ILE A 12 -2.75 -2.62 -24.72
C ILE A 12 -2.11 -2.21 -23.39
N LYS A 13 -1.02 -1.43 -23.45
CA LYS A 13 -0.32 -0.96 -22.25
C LYS A 13 -1.21 -0.07 -21.38
N ILE A 14 -1.98 0.85 -21.97
CA ILE A 14 -2.92 1.70 -21.23
C ILE A 14 -3.99 0.84 -20.55
N ILE A 15 -4.55 -0.14 -21.25
CA ILE A 15 -5.53 -1.07 -20.67
C ILE A 15 -4.91 -1.87 -19.52
N ALA A 16 -3.67 -2.33 -19.66
CA ALA A 16 -2.95 -3.06 -18.61
C ALA A 16 -2.72 -2.20 -17.36
N ILE A 17 -2.39 -0.91 -17.53
CA ILE A 17 -2.23 0.04 -16.42
C ILE A 17 -3.57 0.24 -15.70
N ILE A 18 -4.67 0.43 -16.44
CA ILE A 18 -6.00 0.61 -15.86
C ILE A 18 -6.43 -0.67 -15.10
N TYR A 19 -6.26 -1.83 -15.73
CA TYR A 19 -6.58 -3.13 -15.15
C TYR A 19 -5.82 -3.39 -13.85
N SER A 20 -4.49 -3.23 -13.89
CA SER A 20 -3.63 -3.40 -12.71
C SER A 20 -4.02 -2.42 -11.60
N THR A 21 -4.28 -1.14 -11.95
CA THR A 21 -4.72 -0.11 -11.00
C THR A 21 -6.00 -0.52 -10.28
N ILE A 22 -7.03 -0.97 -11.01
CA ILE A 22 -8.31 -1.37 -10.42
C ILE A 22 -8.12 -2.53 -9.44
N ILE A 23 -7.43 -3.58 -9.88
CA ILE A 23 -7.22 -4.80 -9.07
C ILE A 23 -6.37 -4.51 -7.85
N PHE A 24 -5.28 -3.77 -8.03
CA PHE A 24 -4.38 -3.41 -6.94
C PHE A 24 -5.08 -2.51 -5.93
N SER A 25 -5.89 -1.56 -6.40
CA SER A 25 -6.66 -0.69 -5.51
C SER A 25 -7.68 -1.45 -4.70
N TYR A 26 -8.47 -2.32 -5.34
CA TYR A 26 -9.46 -3.14 -4.67
C TYR A 26 -8.83 -4.06 -3.61
N ALA A 27 -7.78 -4.79 -3.98
CA ALA A 27 -7.09 -5.69 -3.06
C ALA A 27 -6.39 -4.94 -1.92
N SER A 28 -5.77 -3.79 -2.20
CA SER A 28 -5.10 -2.97 -1.18
C SER A 28 -6.11 -2.40 -0.19
N LEU A 29 -7.29 -1.95 -0.65
CA LEU A 29 -8.35 -1.49 0.24
C LEU A 29 -8.84 -2.60 1.17
N LEU A 30 -9.03 -3.83 0.65
CA LEU A 30 -9.34 -4.98 1.51
C LEU A 30 -8.24 -5.21 2.55
N MET A 31 -6.97 -5.19 2.15
CA MET A 31 -5.85 -5.33 3.08
C MET A 31 -5.84 -4.24 4.14
N VAL A 32 -6.12 -2.98 3.79
CA VAL A 32 -6.27 -1.86 4.74
C VAL A 32 -7.36 -2.15 5.75
N PHE A 33 -8.55 -2.56 5.32
CA PHE A 33 -9.66 -2.85 6.24
C PHE A 33 -9.30 -3.94 7.25
N TYR A 34 -8.63 -5.01 6.79
CA TYR A 34 -8.17 -6.06 7.68
C TYR A 34 -7.04 -5.57 8.59
N SER A 35 -6.01 -4.94 8.04
CA SER A 35 -4.85 -4.48 8.81
C SER A 35 -5.25 -3.47 9.87
N ASP A 36 -6.09 -2.50 9.53
CA ASP A 36 -6.58 -1.51 10.48
C ASP A 36 -7.37 -2.19 11.58
N LYS A 37 -8.30 -3.10 11.27
CA LYS A 37 -9.05 -3.83 12.31
C LYS A 37 -8.13 -4.57 13.29
N TYR A 38 -7.08 -5.24 12.79
CA TYR A 38 -6.13 -5.95 13.63
C TYR A 38 -5.21 -5.01 14.40
N LEU A 39 -4.60 -4.03 13.75
CA LEU A 39 -3.68 -3.07 14.37
C LEU A 39 -4.40 -2.21 15.41
N PHE A 40 -5.64 -1.80 15.13
CA PHE A 40 -6.47 -1.04 16.07
C PHE A 40 -6.72 -1.85 17.36
N LYS A 41 -6.86 -3.18 17.28
CA LYS A 41 -7.01 -4.00 18.49
C LYS A 41 -5.76 -3.95 19.39
N TYR A 42 -4.57 -3.81 18.83
CA TYR A 42 -3.30 -3.92 19.58
C TYR A 42 -2.64 -2.58 19.92
N PHE A 43 -2.84 -1.54 19.10
CA PHE A 43 -2.08 -0.29 19.18
C PHE A 43 -2.96 0.95 19.38
N ASN A 44 -4.27 0.77 19.53
CA ASN A 44 -5.18 1.87 19.77
C ASN A 44 -5.15 2.28 21.25
N ASP A 45 -4.31 3.26 21.54
CA ASP A 45 -4.29 3.97 22.83
C ASP A 45 -5.34 5.08 22.76
N GLU A 46 -6.63 4.76 22.97
CA GLU A 46 -7.72 5.75 22.89
C GLU A 46 -7.84 6.68 24.10
N THR A 47 -7.13 6.41 25.18
CA THR A 47 -7.19 7.24 26.39
C THR A 47 -6.00 8.20 26.46
N ASP A 48 -6.29 9.48 26.70
CA ASP A 48 -5.28 10.53 26.92
C ASP A 48 -4.30 10.18 28.07
N GLU A 49 -4.75 9.40 29.05
CA GLU A 49 -3.89 8.85 30.12
C GLU A 49 -2.80 7.90 29.58
N ASN A 50 -3.16 6.99 28.67
CA ASN A 50 -2.18 6.07 28.07
C ASN A 50 -1.24 6.80 27.10
N ILE A 51 -1.75 7.84 26.43
CA ILE A 51 -0.91 8.71 25.62
C ILE A 51 0.12 9.34 26.54
N ASN A 52 -0.25 10.05 27.61
CA ASN A 52 0.72 10.77 28.45
C ASN A 52 1.67 9.87 29.24
N ASN A 53 1.24 8.66 29.63
CA ASN A 53 2.08 7.73 30.40
C ASN A 53 3.17 7.05 29.57
N LYS A 54 3.03 6.97 28.24
CA LYS A 54 4.05 6.34 27.38
C LYS A 54 5.19 7.30 27.04
N SER A 55 6.40 6.77 26.96
CA SER A 55 7.56 7.54 26.47
C SER A 55 7.43 7.82 24.97
N THR A 56 7.97 8.96 24.51
CA THR A 56 7.99 9.31 23.08
C THR A 56 8.70 8.24 22.24
N LEU A 57 9.75 7.61 22.80
CA LEU A 57 10.43 6.48 22.15
C LEU A 57 9.48 5.28 21.98
N MET A 58 8.61 5.02 22.94
CA MET A 58 7.65 3.90 22.84
C MET A 58 6.68 4.11 21.69
N HIS A 59 6.09 5.30 21.55
CA HIS A 59 5.24 5.62 20.41
C HIS A 59 5.97 5.55 19.06
N PHE A 60 7.25 5.94 19.03
CA PHE A 60 8.08 5.82 17.83
C PHE A 60 8.34 4.35 17.47
N THR A 61 8.60 3.50 18.46
CA THR A 61 8.76 2.05 18.23
C THR A 61 7.46 1.40 17.75
N GLU A 62 6.31 1.74 18.35
CA GLU A 62 4.99 1.26 17.91
C GLU A 62 4.72 1.67 16.45
N PHE A 63 5.00 2.93 16.10
CA PHE A 63 4.87 3.42 14.73
C PHE A 63 5.78 2.67 13.75
N THR A 64 7.03 2.41 14.13
CA THR A 64 7.98 1.65 13.31
C THR A 64 7.49 0.22 13.09
N ILE A 65 7.01 -0.45 14.15
CA ILE A 65 6.43 -1.79 14.06
C ILE A 65 5.22 -1.80 13.12
N MET A 66 4.35 -0.78 13.19
CA MET A 66 3.20 -0.66 12.29
C MET A 66 3.62 -0.52 10.82
N ILE A 67 4.60 0.32 10.53
CA ILE A 67 5.15 0.46 9.17
C ILE A 67 5.73 -0.88 8.69
N SER A 68 6.48 -1.59 9.55
CA SER A 68 7.03 -2.90 9.20
C SER A 68 5.93 -3.91 8.86
N ILE A 69 4.86 -3.96 9.64
CA ILE A 69 3.71 -4.84 9.38
C ILE A 69 3.05 -4.48 8.03
N ILE A 70 2.84 -3.19 7.75
CA ILE A 70 2.28 -2.73 6.47
C ILE A 70 3.20 -3.11 5.30
N GLY A 71 4.52 -2.94 5.44
CA GLY A 71 5.49 -3.31 4.42
C GLY A 71 5.46 -4.82 4.12
N ILE A 72 5.34 -5.65 5.15
CA ILE A 72 5.19 -7.10 5.03
C ILE A 72 3.87 -7.45 4.32
N LEU A 73 2.76 -6.81 4.69
CA LEU A 73 1.47 -7.01 4.03
C LEU A 73 1.51 -6.60 2.55
N ALA A 74 2.14 -5.48 2.24
CA ALA A 74 2.32 -5.02 0.85
C ALA A 74 3.13 -6.02 0.03
N TYR A 75 4.18 -6.62 0.61
CA TYR A 75 4.97 -7.66 -0.02
C TYR A 75 4.13 -8.91 -0.34
N PHE A 76 3.34 -9.40 0.63
CA PHE A 76 2.44 -10.53 0.39
C PHE A 76 1.37 -10.21 -0.64
N GLY A 77 0.77 -9.02 -0.56
CA GLY A 77 -0.22 -8.55 -1.52
C GLY A 77 0.31 -8.51 -2.93
N ARG A 78 1.53 -7.98 -3.12
CA ARG A 78 2.22 -7.99 -4.41
C ARG A 78 2.38 -9.42 -4.95
N ASN A 79 2.85 -10.36 -4.14
CA ASN A 79 3.08 -11.73 -4.56
C ASN A 79 1.79 -12.46 -4.98
N ILE A 80 0.66 -12.12 -4.37
CA ILE A 80 -0.65 -12.65 -4.76
C ILE A 80 -1.13 -11.99 -6.05
N LEU A 81 -1.05 -10.66 -6.12
CA LEU A 81 -1.57 -9.90 -7.25
C LEU A 81 -0.78 -10.08 -8.54
N CYS A 82 0.53 -10.32 -8.47
CA CYS A 82 1.32 -10.66 -9.65
C CYS A 82 0.89 -11.99 -10.30
N LYS A 83 0.18 -12.86 -9.58
CA LYS A 83 -0.36 -14.12 -10.16
C LYS A 83 -1.66 -13.91 -10.93
N VAL A 84 -2.27 -12.73 -10.87
CA VAL A 84 -3.51 -12.44 -11.59
C VAL A 84 -3.17 -12.24 -13.08
N PRO A 85 -3.63 -13.13 -13.98
CA PRO A 85 -3.29 -13.06 -15.39
C PRO A 85 -4.00 -11.88 -16.06
N PHE A 86 -3.29 -11.18 -16.94
CA PHE A 86 -3.88 -10.14 -17.77
C PHE A 86 -4.43 -10.75 -19.07
N PRO A 87 -5.68 -10.46 -19.47
CA PRO A 87 -6.32 -11.12 -20.62
C PRO A 87 -5.65 -10.87 -21.96
N PHE A 88 -4.87 -9.78 -22.11
CA PHE A 88 -4.14 -9.46 -23.34
C PHE A 88 -2.63 -9.69 -23.20
N ASP A 89 -2.20 -10.55 -22.26
CA ASP A 89 -0.79 -10.89 -22.11
C ASP A 89 -0.27 -11.67 -23.33
N ASN A 90 1.01 -11.48 -23.67
CA ASN A 90 1.68 -12.01 -24.87
C ASN A 90 1.14 -11.52 -26.24
N GLN A 91 0.17 -10.59 -26.27
CA GLN A 91 -0.29 -9.98 -27.52
C GLN A 91 0.76 -8.99 -28.06
N CYS A 92 1.15 -9.12 -29.33
CA CYS A 92 2.14 -8.26 -29.99
C CYS A 92 3.48 -8.12 -29.24
N GLY A 93 3.90 -9.14 -28.47
CA GLY A 93 5.12 -9.12 -27.65
C GLY A 93 5.00 -8.33 -26.34
N PHE A 94 3.79 -7.90 -25.97
CA PHE A 94 3.52 -7.30 -24.67
C PHE A 94 3.64 -8.33 -23.55
N ASN A 95 4.34 -7.97 -22.48
CA ASN A 95 4.48 -8.80 -21.28
C ASN A 95 4.00 -8.02 -20.05
N TYR A 96 2.89 -8.46 -19.47
CA TYR A 96 2.25 -7.82 -18.33
C TYR A 96 3.14 -7.79 -17.08
N MET A 97 3.98 -8.80 -16.87
CA MET A 97 4.90 -8.85 -15.73
C MET A 97 6.04 -7.84 -15.81
N GLN A 98 6.34 -7.34 -17.02
CA GLN A 98 7.36 -6.29 -17.23
C GLN A 98 6.84 -4.88 -16.92
N LEU A 99 5.54 -4.73 -16.64
CA LEU A 99 4.97 -3.45 -16.24
C LEU A 99 5.52 -3.03 -14.88
N LYS A 100 5.98 -1.78 -14.75
CA LYS A 100 6.60 -1.28 -13.51
C LYS A 100 5.60 -1.18 -12.36
N GLU A 101 4.34 -0.93 -12.70
CA GLU A 101 3.21 -0.80 -11.79
C GLU A 101 2.90 -2.14 -11.12
N VAL A 102 2.98 -3.24 -11.88
CA VAL A 102 2.80 -4.61 -11.39
C VAL A 102 4.05 -5.08 -10.64
N SER A 103 5.24 -4.87 -11.21
CA SER A 103 6.49 -5.39 -10.66
C SER A 103 7.02 -4.63 -9.45
N SER A 104 6.72 -3.34 -9.26
CA SER A 104 7.25 -2.59 -8.10
C SER A 104 6.48 -2.87 -6.80
N GLY A 105 5.17 -3.14 -6.90
CA GLY A 105 4.28 -3.17 -5.73
C GLY A 105 4.11 -1.81 -5.03
N GLY A 106 4.66 -0.73 -5.60
CA GLY A 106 4.62 0.61 -4.99
C GLY A 106 3.20 1.13 -4.81
N MET A 107 2.30 0.77 -5.72
CA MET A 107 0.88 1.15 -5.64
C MET A 107 0.18 0.55 -4.41
N ILE A 108 0.48 -0.71 -4.08
CA ILE A 108 -0.09 -1.40 -2.92
C ILE A 108 0.38 -0.71 -1.64
N LEU A 109 1.68 -0.44 -1.55
CA LEU A 109 2.26 0.24 -0.40
C LEU A 109 1.69 1.66 -0.23
N TYR A 110 1.55 2.41 -1.32
CA TYR A 110 0.98 3.75 -1.32
C TYR A 110 -0.46 3.75 -0.78
N ILE A 111 -1.30 2.83 -1.26
CA ILE A 111 -2.70 2.74 -0.82
C ILE A 111 -2.78 2.31 0.65
N LEU A 112 -1.99 1.30 1.05
CA LEU A 112 -1.93 0.86 2.44
C LEU A 112 -1.55 1.99 3.40
N PHE A 113 -0.54 2.77 3.05
CA PHE A 113 -0.06 3.87 3.87
C PHE A 113 -1.06 5.03 3.91
N SER A 114 -1.64 5.39 2.77
CA SER A 114 -2.52 6.55 2.64
C SER A 114 -3.87 6.33 3.33
N PHE A 115 -4.42 5.12 3.24
CA PHE A 115 -5.76 4.81 3.73
C PHE A 115 -5.79 4.15 5.12
N SER A 116 -4.63 3.82 5.71
CA SER A 116 -4.59 3.30 7.09
C SER A 116 -4.94 4.39 8.10
N VAL A 117 -6.09 4.26 8.75
CA VAL A 117 -6.61 5.18 9.76
C VAL A 117 -5.75 5.12 11.02
N ILE A 118 -5.35 3.92 11.45
CA ILE A 118 -4.56 3.76 12.67
C ILE A 118 -3.17 4.38 12.54
N LEU A 119 -2.55 4.27 11.36
CA LEU A 119 -1.25 4.87 11.11
C LEU A 119 -1.34 6.40 11.17
N ASN A 120 -2.36 6.98 10.53
CA ASN A 120 -2.64 8.41 10.57
C ASN A 120 -2.88 8.91 12.02
N LYS A 121 -3.61 8.15 12.83
CA LYS A 121 -3.77 8.45 14.27
C LYS A 121 -2.42 8.51 14.98
N LYS A 122 -1.53 7.53 14.74
CA LYS A 122 -0.22 7.48 15.42
C LYS A 122 0.73 8.59 14.99
N ILE A 123 0.72 8.94 13.70
CA ILE A 123 1.47 10.09 13.18
C ILE A 123 1.03 11.38 13.89
N ASN A 124 -0.28 11.58 14.09
CA ASN A 124 -0.79 12.76 14.78
C ASN A 124 -0.38 12.80 16.27
N VAL A 125 -0.34 11.64 16.96
CA VAL A 125 0.18 11.56 18.33
C VAL A 125 1.66 11.94 18.39
N LEU A 126 2.48 11.41 17.47
CA LEU A 126 3.90 11.75 17.39
C LEU A 126 4.12 13.23 17.06
N ARG A 127 3.34 13.80 16.14
CA ARG A 127 3.41 15.23 15.78
C ARG A 127 3.16 16.12 17.00
N LYS A 128 2.04 15.90 17.71
CA LYS A 128 1.70 16.67 18.93
C LYS A 128 2.83 16.63 19.95
N ARG A 129 3.47 15.47 20.14
CA ARG A 129 4.57 15.30 21.09
C ARG A 129 5.84 16.04 20.67
N LEU A 130 6.15 16.08 19.37
CA LEU A 130 7.29 16.84 18.86
C LEU A 130 7.05 18.34 19.03
N GLU A 131 5.83 18.82 18.76
CA GLU A 131 5.45 20.22 18.96
C GLU A 131 5.55 20.67 20.42
N MET A 132 5.27 19.77 21.38
CA MET A 132 5.42 20.06 22.82
C MET A 132 6.87 20.03 23.32
N ALA A 133 7.81 19.46 22.54
CA ALA A 133 9.21 19.32 22.94
C ALA A 133 10.12 20.45 22.43
N ILE A 134 9.60 21.31 21.54
CA ILE A 134 10.27 22.49 20.95
C ILE A 134 9.80 23.74 21.71
#